data_AF-A0AA43FHZ4-F1
#
_entry.id   AF-A0AA43FHZ4-F1
#
_cell.length_a   1.000
_cell.length_b   1.000
_cell.length_c   1.000
_cell.angle_alpha   90.00
_cell.angle_beta   90.00
_cell.angle_gamma   90.00
#
_symmetry.space_group_name_H-M   'P 1'
#
loop_
_entity.id
_entity.type
_entity.pdbx_description
1 polymer ?
#
loop_
_entity_poly.entity_id
_entity_poly.type
_entity_poly.pdbx_seq_one_letter_code
_entity_poly.pdbx_strand_id
1 'polypeptide(L)'
;MGLANSRILPRRGGFTLLEIIVALLVISLALATLLSTMNQTILGVVKSTELTRAVTMAREEMELFIWEKSGKRPKGQGLGDEMKVEKIDKTELWAERNMAATVIPGSYELIINIFRGEDEDQTPIFVLRQHVVLENEQQDGAAG
;
A
#
# COMPACT_ATOMS: atom_id res chain seq x y z
N MET A 1 -60.31 -15.10 62.35
CA MET A 1 -60.90 -14.40 61.19
C MET A 1 -59.82 -13.48 60.63
N GLY A 2 -59.36 -13.76 59.40
CA GLY A 2 -58.01 -13.41 58.92
C GLY A 2 -57.78 -11.92 58.64
N LEU A 3 -56.64 -11.41 59.11
CA LEU A 3 -56.07 -10.13 58.73
C LEU A 3 -55.42 -10.26 57.35
N ALA A 4 -56.05 -9.67 56.32
CA ALA A 4 -55.44 -9.52 55.01
C ALA A 4 -54.37 -8.41 55.08
N ASN A 5 -53.14 -8.79 55.45
CA ASN A 5 -51.98 -7.94 55.34
C ASN A 5 -51.59 -7.83 53.86
N SER A 6 -52.09 -6.80 53.17
CA SER A 6 -51.62 -6.40 51.84
C SER A 6 -50.21 -5.81 51.97
N ARG A 7 -49.20 -6.69 51.96
CA ARG A 7 -47.80 -6.28 51.83
C ARG A 7 -47.59 -5.73 50.41
N ILE A 8 -47.68 -4.41 50.28
CA ILE A 8 -47.20 -3.72 49.08
C ILE A 8 -45.68 -3.93 49.04
N LEU A 9 -45.22 -4.75 48.10
CA LEU A 9 -43.79 -4.88 47.81
C LEU A 9 -43.28 -3.53 47.29
N PRO A 10 -42.19 -2.96 47.83
CA PRO A 10 -41.64 -1.73 47.30
C PRO A 10 -41.15 -1.98 45.87
N ARG A 11 -41.73 -1.27 44.91
CA ARG A 11 -41.33 -1.28 43.51
C ARG A 11 -39.95 -0.61 43.40
N ARG A 12 -38.88 -1.36 43.63
CA ARG A 12 -37.50 -0.96 43.38
C ARG A 12 -37.26 -0.98 41.88
N GLY A 13 -37.50 0.15 41.22
CA GLY A 13 -37.30 0.24 39.77
C GLY A 13 -37.75 1.59 39.23
N GLY A 14 -36.94 2.61 39.47
CA GLY A 14 -37.02 3.90 38.80
C GLY A 14 -35.62 4.31 38.38
N PHE A 15 -35.44 4.71 37.13
CA PHE A 15 -34.16 5.18 36.62
C PHE A 15 -33.81 6.49 37.33
N THR A 16 -32.69 6.52 38.03
CA THR A 16 -32.23 7.74 38.67
C THR A 16 -31.64 8.69 37.64
N LEU A 17 -31.75 10.00 37.86
CA LEU A 17 -31.11 11.00 37.01
C LEU A 17 -29.59 10.79 36.94
N LEU A 18 -28.99 10.27 38.02
CA LEU A 18 -27.59 9.87 38.07
C LEU A 18 -27.26 8.73 37.11
N GLU A 19 -28.09 7.69 37.02
CA GLU A 19 -27.88 6.60 36.04
C GLU A 19 -27.94 7.10 34.60
N ILE A 20 -28.83 8.06 34.29
CA ILE A 20 -28.90 8.65 32.95
C ILE A 20 -27.61 9.41 32.63
N ILE A 21 -27.10 10.23 33.57
CA ILE A 21 -25.85 10.98 33.38
C ILE A 21 -24.67 10.01 33.20
N VAL A 22 -24.60 8.95 34.02
CA VAL A 22 -23.53 7.95 33.89
C VAL A 22 -23.63 7.20 32.57
N ALA A 23 -24.84 6.79 32.14
CA ALA A 23 -25.04 6.14 30.86
C ALA A 23 -24.61 7.04 29.69
N LEU A 24 -24.98 8.32 29.72
CA LEU A 24 -24.55 9.29 28.71
C LEU A 24 -23.03 9.45 28.70
N LEU A 25 -22.40 9.52 29.88
CA LEU A 25 -20.94 9.62 29.98
C LEU A 25 -20.25 8.40 29.34
N VAL A 26 -20.71 7.19 29.66
CA VAL A 26 -20.17 5.96 29.08
C VAL A 26 -20.38 5.92 27.57
N ILE A 27 -21.56 6.29 27.07
CA ILE A 27 -21.85 6.36 25.63
C ILE A 27 -20.94 7.37 24.95
N SER A 28 -20.75 8.56 25.51
CA SER A 28 -19.86 9.58 24.95
C SER A 28 -18.41 9.09 24.87
N LEU A 29 -17.92 8.41 25.92
CA LEU A 29 -16.58 7.81 25.91
C LEU A 29 -16.47 6.74 24.82
N ALA A 30 -17.46 5.85 24.73
CA ALA A 30 -17.49 4.78 23.74
C ALA A 30 -17.48 5.34 22.31
N LEU A 31 -18.29 6.37 22.02
CA LEU A 31 -18.31 7.02 20.71
C LEU A 31 -16.97 7.69 20.36
N ALA A 32 -16.33 8.36 21.32
CA ALA A 32 -15.02 8.97 21.11
C ALA A 32 -13.96 7.91 20.77
N THR A 33 -13.94 6.79 21.50
CA THR A 33 -13.01 5.68 21.23
C THR A 33 -13.29 5.00 19.88
N LEU A 34 -14.56 4.83 19.54
CA LEU A 34 -14.97 4.24 18.26
C LEU A 34 -14.53 5.13 17.09
N LEU A 35 -14.78 6.43 17.19
CA LEU A 35 -14.38 7.38 16.14
C LEU A 35 -12.86 7.42 15.96
N SER A 36 -12.10 7.43 17.05
CA SER A 36 -10.64 7.36 17.00
C SER A 36 -10.15 6.08 16.31
N THR A 37 -10.74 4.93 16.65
CA THR A 37 -10.37 3.62 16.08
C THR A 37 -10.72 3.52 14.60
N MET A 38 -11.89 4.04 14.20
CA MET A 38 -12.29 4.11 12.79
C MET A 38 -11.33 4.99 11.99
N ASN A 39 -10.95 6.15 12.52
CA ASN A 39 -10.01 7.04 11.84
C ASN A 39 -8.64 6.36 11.63
N GLN A 40 -8.12 5.68 12.65
CA GLN A 40 -6.87 4.91 12.53
C GLN A 40 -6.99 3.77 11.51
N THR A 41 -8.12 3.08 11.48
CA THR A 41 -8.38 2.02 10.49
C THR A 41 -8.39 2.57 9.07
N ILE A 42 -9.07 3.69 8.83
CA ILE A 42 -9.12 4.33 7.51
C ILE A 42 -7.71 4.73 7.06
N LEU A 43 -6.94 5.38 7.93
CA LEU A 43 -5.55 5.76 7.63
C LEU A 43 -4.68 4.53 7.32
N GLY A 44 -4.86 3.44 8.07
CA GLY A 44 -4.18 2.17 7.82
C GLY A 44 -4.52 1.57 6.46
N VAL A 45 -5.80 1.56 6.10
CA VAL A 45 -6.27 1.06 4.79
C VAL A 45 -5.69 1.90 3.67
N VAL A 46 -5.76 3.24 3.75
CA VAL A 46 -5.19 4.14 2.73
C VAL A 46 -3.71 3.86 2.51
N LYS A 47 -2.93 3.80 3.60
CA LYS A 47 -1.48 3.52 3.53
C LYS A 47 -1.21 2.13 2.93
N SER A 48 -2.00 1.12 3.31
CA SER A 48 -1.82 -0.24 2.77
C SER A 48 -2.17 -0.31 1.30
N THR A 49 -3.25 0.34 0.86
CA THR A 49 -3.64 0.40 -0.55
C THR A 49 -2.55 1.07 -1.38
N GLU A 50 -1.98 2.15 -0.87
CA GLU A 50 -0.90 2.86 -1.54
C GLU A 50 0.37 2.02 -1.67
N LEU A 51 0.80 1.35 -0.59
CA LEU A 51 1.95 0.44 -0.64
C LEU A 51 1.71 -0.71 -1.61
N THR A 52 0.52 -1.31 -1.61
CA THR A 52 0.17 -2.37 -2.56
C THR A 52 0.29 -1.87 -3.99
N ARG A 53 -0.20 -0.66 -4.30
CA ARG A 53 -0.06 -0.07 -5.63
C ARG A 53 1.41 0.16 -6.00
N ALA A 54 2.20 0.74 -5.10
CA ALA A 54 3.62 0.97 -5.33
C ALA A 54 4.38 -0.34 -5.59
N VAL A 55 4.07 -1.40 -4.82
CA VAL A 55 4.66 -2.73 -5.01
C VAL A 55 4.25 -3.33 -6.37
N THR A 56 2.97 -3.24 -6.74
CA THR A 56 2.49 -3.72 -8.03
C THR A 56 3.18 -2.99 -9.18
N MET A 57 3.26 -1.67 -9.12
CA MET A 57 3.96 -0.86 -10.13
C MET A 57 5.44 -1.24 -10.23
N ALA A 58 6.14 -1.39 -9.10
CA ALA A 58 7.53 -1.82 -9.10
C ALA A 58 7.73 -3.21 -9.72
N ARG A 59 6.78 -4.13 -9.52
CA ARG A 59 6.82 -5.46 -10.14
C ARG A 59 6.56 -5.40 -11.63
N GLU A 60 5.59 -4.62 -12.07
CA GLU A 60 5.30 -4.41 -13.50
C GLU A 60 6.52 -3.82 -14.22
N GLU A 61 7.16 -2.80 -13.64
CA GLU A 61 8.40 -2.20 -14.18
C GLU A 61 9.56 -3.20 -14.23
N MET A 62 9.67 -4.07 -13.22
CA MET A 62 10.67 -5.15 -13.21
C MET A 62 10.42 -6.16 -14.33
N GLU A 63 9.17 -6.60 -14.50
CA GLU A 63 8.79 -7.55 -15.56
C GLU A 63 9.04 -6.94 -16.94
N LEU A 64 8.68 -5.67 -17.14
CA LEU A 64 8.98 -4.94 -18.37
C LEU A 64 10.49 -4.89 -18.66
N PHE A 65 11.31 -4.60 -17.64
CA PHE A 65 12.78 -4.58 -17.79
C PHE A 65 13.34 -5.96 -18.16
N ILE A 66 12.88 -7.03 -17.51
CA ILE A 66 13.31 -8.40 -17.82
C ILE A 66 12.88 -8.79 -19.24
N TRP A 67 11.70 -8.39 -19.70
CA TRP A 67 11.25 -8.64 -21.07
C TRP A 67 12.06 -7.87 -22.11
N GLU A 68 12.36 -6.61 -21.85
CA GLU A 68 13.20 -5.77 -22.70
C GLU A 68 14.59 -6.40 -22.89
N LYS A 69 15.19 -6.89 -21.80
CA LYS A 69 16.52 -7.53 -21.83
C LYS A 69 16.52 -8.96 -22.36
N SER A 70 15.41 -9.68 -22.32
CA SER A 70 15.31 -11.05 -22.83
C SER A 70 14.91 -11.15 -24.31
N GLY A 71 14.68 -10.02 -24.99
CA GLY A 71 14.35 -9.96 -26.42
C GLY A 71 12.95 -10.52 -26.78
N LYS A 72 12.15 -10.94 -25.80
CA LYS A 72 10.81 -11.51 -25.98
C LYS A 72 9.74 -10.45 -25.69
N ARG A 73 9.69 -9.40 -26.51
CA ARG A 73 8.61 -8.38 -26.43
C ARG A 73 7.27 -9.05 -26.84
N PRO A 74 6.22 -9.07 -26.00
CA PRO A 74 4.90 -9.43 -26.46
C PRO A 74 4.46 -8.38 -27.50
N LYS A 75 4.15 -8.84 -28.73
CA LYS A 75 3.61 -7.97 -29.80
C LYS A 75 2.26 -7.42 -29.34
N GLY A 76 2.25 -6.18 -28.83
CA GLY A 76 0.99 -5.51 -28.44
C GLY A 76 1.09 -4.37 -27.44
N GLN A 77 2.22 -4.16 -26.76
CA GLN A 77 2.36 -3.07 -25.80
C GLN A 77 3.71 -2.39 -25.96
N GLY A 78 3.78 -1.50 -26.95
CA GLY A 78 4.97 -0.74 -27.29
C GLY A 78 5.02 0.56 -26.51
N LEU A 79 5.91 0.61 -25.54
CA LEU A 79 6.31 1.81 -24.80
C LEU A 79 7.77 2.05 -25.29
N GLY A 80 7.92 3.10 -26.11
CA GLY A 80 8.98 3.28 -27.13
C GLY A 80 10.37 3.63 -26.59
N ASP A 81 11.37 3.42 -27.44
CA ASP A 81 12.82 3.36 -27.17
C ASP A 81 13.50 4.69 -26.73
N GLU A 82 12.77 5.63 -26.16
CA GLU A 82 13.32 6.77 -25.39
C GLU A 82 12.37 7.07 -24.22
N MET A 83 12.23 6.13 -23.28
CA MET A 83 11.19 6.24 -22.27
C MET A 83 11.67 6.90 -20.98
N LYS A 84 11.51 8.23 -20.91
CA LYS A 84 10.90 8.80 -19.70
C LYS A 84 9.59 8.04 -19.52
N VAL A 85 9.54 7.16 -18.54
CA VAL A 85 8.37 6.31 -18.27
C VAL A 85 7.16 7.23 -18.24
N GLU A 86 6.33 7.07 -19.27
CA GLU A 86 5.07 7.78 -19.44
C GLU A 86 4.32 7.68 -18.13
N LYS A 87 3.80 8.80 -17.62
CA LYS A 87 2.94 8.85 -16.41
C LYS A 87 1.87 7.77 -16.55
N ILE A 88 2.10 6.59 -15.95
CA ILE A 88 1.13 5.51 -15.96
C ILE A 88 0.02 5.95 -15.00
N ASP A 89 -0.98 6.56 -15.63
CA ASP A 89 -2.33 6.84 -15.15
C ASP A 89 -2.46 7.70 -13.88
N LYS A 90 -2.64 9.02 -14.09
CA LYS A 90 -3.44 10.01 -13.33
C LYS A 90 -3.63 9.83 -11.80
N THR A 91 -2.68 9.24 -11.10
CA THR A 91 -2.69 9.07 -9.66
C THR A 91 -1.26 9.13 -9.15
N GLU A 92 -0.67 10.33 -9.15
CA GLU A 92 0.42 10.77 -8.25
C GLU A 92 1.63 9.82 -8.04
N LEU A 93 1.84 8.77 -8.82
CA LEU A 93 2.94 7.81 -8.62
C LEU A 93 3.77 7.72 -9.90
N TRP A 94 5.10 7.70 -9.74
CA TRP A 94 6.04 7.50 -10.83
C TRP A 94 7.19 6.60 -10.39
N ALA A 95 7.82 5.95 -11.36
CA ALA A 95 8.90 5.00 -11.15
C ALA A 95 10.21 5.52 -11.77
N GLU A 96 11.30 5.33 -11.04
CA GLU A 96 12.66 5.58 -11.49
C GLU A 96 13.44 4.27 -11.50
N ARG A 97 14.20 4.03 -12.57
CA ARG A 97 14.98 2.80 -12.76
C ARG A 97 16.46 3.15 -12.75
N ASN A 98 17.19 2.53 -11.84
CA ASN A 98 18.63 2.69 -11.70
C ASN A 98 19.31 1.32 -11.78
N MET A 99 20.36 1.22 -12.57
CA MET A 99 21.19 0.01 -12.66
C MET A 99 22.57 0.28 -12.10
N ALA A 100 23.02 -0.57 -11.18
CA ALA A 100 24.38 -0.56 -10.68
C ALA A 100 25.09 -1.86 -11.08
N ALA A 101 26.31 -1.74 -11.61
CA ALA A 101 27.16 -2.91 -11.84
C ALA A 101 27.52 -3.54 -10.49
N THR A 102 27.46 -4.87 -10.41
CA THR A 102 27.87 -5.59 -9.20
C THR A 102 29.33 -6.04 -9.30
N VAL A 103 29.85 -6.59 -8.20
CA VAL A 103 31.19 -7.20 -8.15
C VAL A 103 31.26 -8.45 -9.04
N ILE A 104 30.13 -9.05 -9.41
CA ILE A 104 30.07 -10.27 -10.23
C ILE A 104 29.96 -9.87 -11.71
N PRO A 105 30.92 -10.28 -12.57
CA PRO A 105 30.87 -10.01 -14.00
C PRO A 105 29.58 -10.53 -14.64
N GLY A 106 28.90 -9.69 -15.43
CA GLY A 106 27.62 -10.04 -16.06
C GLY A 106 26.39 -9.90 -15.15
N SER A 107 26.57 -9.51 -13.88
CA SER A 107 25.47 -9.26 -12.95
C SER A 107 25.32 -7.77 -12.62
N TYR A 108 24.07 -7.32 -12.64
CA TYR A 108 23.65 -5.96 -12.35
C TYR A 108 22.62 -5.96 -11.22
N GLU A 109 22.66 -4.94 -10.38
CA GLU A 109 21.59 -4.64 -9.42
C GLU A 109 20.63 -3.65 -10.10
N LEU A 110 19.40 -4.08 -10.32
CA LEU A 110 18.31 -3.20 -10.73
C LEU A 110 17.62 -2.66 -9.47
N ILE A 111 17.53 -1.35 -9.39
CA ILE A 111 16.87 -0.60 -8.33
C ILE A 111 15.69 0.14 -8.98
N ILE A 112 14.48 -0.16 -8.52
CA ILE A 112 13.26 0.53 -8.95
C ILE A 112 12.76 1.33 -7.74
N ASN A 113 12.77 2.65 -7.87
CA ASN A 113 12.25 3.57 -6.86
C ASN A 113 10.85 4.00 -7.28
N ILE A 114 9.88 3.93 -6.36
CA ILE A 114 8.51 4.43 -6.59
C ILE A 114 8.29 5.64 -5.69
N PHE A 115 7.85 6.74 -6.29
CA PHE A 115 7.68 8.03 -5.64
C PHE A 115 6.22 8.49 -5.68
N ARG A 116 5.90 9.47 -4.81
CA ARG A 116 4.61 10.19 -4.82
C ARG A 116 4.78 11.59 -5.39
N GLY A 117 3.76 12.10 -6.05
CA GLY A 117 3.72 13.45 -6.62
C GLY A 117 4.60 13.57 -7.86
N GLU A 118 4.87 14.80 -8.28
CA GLU A 118 5.74 15.08 -9.44
C GLU A 118 7.15 15.53 -9.05
N ASP A 119 7.45 15.53 -7.75
CA ASP A 119 8.67 16.13 -7.22
C ASP A 119 9.77 15.06 -7.10
N GLU A 120 10.88 15.24 -7.82
CA GLU A 120 12.01 14.31 -7.88
C GLU A 120 12.81 14.26 -6.55
N ASP A 121 12.72 15.30 -5.73
CA ASP A 121 13.44 15.41 -4.45
C ASP A 121 12.76 14.66 -3.28
N GLN A 122 11.65 13.96 -3.52
CA GLN A 122 10.94 13.21 -2.49
C GLN A 122 11.61 11.87 -2.16
N THR A 123 11.48 11.42 -0.91
CA THR A 123 11.89 10.06 -0.55
C THR A 123 10.98 9.03 -1.22
N PRO A 124 11.53 7.93 -1.77
CA PRO A 124 10.72 6.90 -2.38
C PRO A 124 9.80 6.24 -1.35
N ILE A 125 8.54 6.03 -1.73
CA ILE A 125 7.54 5.32 -0.92
C ILE A 125 7.92 3.84 -0.83
N PHE A 126 8.48 3.31 -1.92
CA PHE A 126 8.88 1.92 -2.04
C PHE A 126 10.11 1.80 -2.94
N VAL A 127 11.01 0.89 -2.56
CA VAL A 127 12.23 0.59 -3.34
C VAL A 127 12.30 -0.92 -3.53
N LEU A 128 12.31 -1.36 -4.79
CA LEU A 128 12.55 -2.75 -5.15
C LEU A 128 14.00 -2.89 -5.62
N ARG A 129 14.73 -3.85 -5.05
CA ARG A 129 16.10 -4.19 -5.46
C ARG A 129 16.13 -5.64 -5.92
N GLN A 130 16.70 -5.87 -7.10
CA GLN A 130 16.86 -7.21 -7.63
C GLN A 130 18.19 -7.37 -8.35
N HIS A 131 18.82 -8.52 -8.14
CA HIS A 131 19.98 -8.93 -8.92
C HIS A 131 19.52 -9.60 -10.21
N VAL A 132 20.03 -9.10 -11.34
CA VAL A 132 19.77 -9.64 -12.66
C VAL A 132 21.10 -10.04 -13.28
N VAL A 133 21.14 -11.21 -13.91
CA VAL A 133 22.26 -11.65 -14.73
C VAL A 133 21.84 -11.47 -16.17
N LEU A 134 22.59 -10.67 -16.92
CA LEU A 134 22.36 -10.49 -18.35
C LEU A 134 23.33 -11.41 -19.08
N GLU A 135 22.82 -12.43 -19.77
CA GLU A 135 23.64 -13.20 -20.70
C GLU A 135 24.11 -12.26 -21.80
N ASN A 136 25.42 -12.03 -21.89
CA ASN A 136 26.01 -11.20 -22.91
C ASN A 136 25.66 -11.75 -24.30
N GLU A 137 25.18 -10.89 -25.19
CA GLU A 137 25.28 -11.09 -26.63
C GLU A 137 26.76 -11.22 -27.00
N GLN A 138 27.24 -12.46 -27.11
CA GLN A 138 28.56 -12.72 -27.68
C GLN A 138 28.59 -14.08 -28.38
N GLN A 139 27.97 -14.14 -29.56
CA GLN A 139 28.47 -14.81 -30.77
C GLN A 139 27.43 -14.72 -31.89
N ASP A 140 27.47 -13.65 -32.69
CA ASP A 140 27.20 -13.78 -34.12
C ASP A 140 27.98 -12.71 -34.89
N GLY A 141 29.28 -12.98 -34.99
CA GLY A 141 30.26 -12.14 -35.65
C GLY A 141 31.49 -12.97 -36.00
N ALA A 142 31.29 -14.14 -36.62
CA ALA A 142 32.35 -14.91 -37.28
C ALA A 142 31.78 -16.09 -38.09
N ALA A 143 31.27 -15.81 -39.29
CA ALA A 143 31.42 -16.74 -40.42
C ALA A 143 31.49 -15.86 -41.68
N GLY A 144 32.68 -15.80 -42.26
CA GLY A 144 32.95 -15.13 -43.53
C GLY A 144 32.49 -15.93 -44.74
#